data_AF-A0A1B1AN84-F1
#
_entry.id   AF-A0A1B1AN84-F1
#
_cell.length_a   1.000
_cell.length_b   1.000
_cell.length_c   1.000
_cell.angle_alpha   90.00
_cell.angle_beta   90.00
_cell.angle_gamma   90.00
#
_symmetry.space_group_name_H-M   'P 1'
#
loop_
_entity.id
_entity.type
_entity.pdbx_description
1 polymer ?
#
loop_
_entity_poly.entity_id
_entity_poly.type
_entity_poly.pdbx_seq_one_letter_code
_entity_poly.pdbx_strand_id
1 'polypeptide(L)'
;MIKTSTEILVALGEALRARRVALNLSQEEAARRAGIGVRTLRRIESAGQGTIESLVNVAVAMRCEEKLGDIFPLPPARSMDELMQQQRQAAELKRPQRARRMTPR
;
A
#
# COMPACT_ATOMS: atom_id res chain seq x y z
N MET A 1 21.63 -11.18 4.15
CA MET A 1 21.79 -9.96 4.96
C MET A 1 20.40 -9.37 5.18
N ILE A 2 20.00 -9.12 6.42
CA ILE A 2 18.73 -8.47 6.74
C ILE A 2 18.91 -6.97 6.47
N LYS A 3 18.01 -6.36 5.70
CA LYS A 3 18.04 -4.91 5.44
C LYS A 3 17.63 -4.14 6.69
N THR A 4 18.29 -3.02 6.95
CA THR A 4 17.89 -2.06 7.97
C THR A 4 16.59 -1.35 7.58
N SER A 5 15.88 -0.79 8.57
CA SER A 5 14.67 -0.02 8.33
C SER A 5 14.90 1.14 7.36
N THR A 6 16.03 1.85 7.50
CA THR A 6 16.40 2.96 6.61
C THR A 6 16.60 2.51 5.17
N GLU A 7 17.29 1.39 4.94
CA GLU A 7 17.46 0.84 3.58
C GLU A 7 16.12 0.46 2.95
N ILE A 8 15.19 -0.08 3.74
CA ILE A 8 13.84 -0.40 3.27
C ILE A 8 13.07 0.87 2.89
N LEU A 9 13.14 1.93 3.71
CA LEU A 9 12.47 3.20 3.44
C LEU A 9 13.00 3.85 2.14
N VAL A 10 14.32 3.88 1.95
CA VAL A 10 14.94 4.44 0.74
C VAL A 10 14.50 3.63 -0.49
N ALA A 11 14.60 2.31 -0.45
CA ALA A 11 14.19 1.45 -1.56
C ALA A 11 12.70 1.60 -1.91
N LEU A 12 11.84 1.79 -0.91
CA LEU A 12 10.42 2.05 -1.12
C LEU A 12 10.19 3.38 -1.84
N GLY A 13 10.88 4.45 -1.42
CA GLY A 13 10.82 5.76 -2.06
C GLY A 13 11.29 5.74 -3.51
N GLU A 14 12.40 5.04 -3.78
CA GLU A 14 12.93 4.85 -5.13
C GLU A 14 11.97 4.05 -6.03
N ALA A 15 11.38 2.97 -5.51
CA ALA A 15 10.39 2.19 -6.26
C ALA A 15 9.16 3.03 -6.62
N LEU A 16 8.70 3.88 -5.69
CA LEU A 16 7.60 4.81 -5.94
C LEU A 16 7.96 5.83 -7.02
N ARG A 17 9.17 6.41 -6.96
CA ARG A 17 9.69 7.34 -7.97
C ARG A 17 9.75 6.67 -9.34
N ALA A 18 10.28 5.45 -9.43
CA ALA A 18 10.39 4.69 -10.67
C ALA A 18 9.01 4.44 -11.27
N ARG A 19 8.02 4.04 -10.45
CA ARG A 19 6.62 3.86 -10.89
C ARG A 19 6.03 5.16 -11.43
N ARG A 20 6.22 6.28 -10.74
CA ARG A 20 5.73 7.59 -11.19
C ARG A 20 6.32 7.98 -12.56
N VAL A 21 7.63 7.82 -12.72
CA VAL A 21 8.32 8.14 -13.99
C VAL A 21 7.83 7.23 -15.11
N ALA A 22 7.64 5.93 -14.86
CA ALA A 22 7.09 4.99 -15.83
C ALA A 22 5.65 5.34 -16.28
N LEU A 23 4.89 6.04 -15.43
CA LEU A 23 3.56 6.58 -15.75
C LEU A 23 3.62 7.97 -16.43
N ASN A 24 4.81 8.50 -16.72
CA ASN A 24 5.04 9.84 -17.29
C ASN A 24 4.43 10.98 -16.46
N LEU A 25 4.44 10.87 -15.13
CA LEU A 25 3.90 11.89 -14.24
C LEU A 25 5.01 12.75 -13.64
N SER A 26 4.83 14.08 -13.65
CA SER A 26 5.65 14.99 -12.84
C SER A 26 5.34 14.80 -11.35
N GLN A 27 6.22 15.26 -10.47
CA GLN A 27 5.94 15.26 -9.03
C GLN A 27 4.73 16.12 -8.67
N GLU A 28 4.54 17.24 -9.37
CA GLU A 28 3.39 18.12 -9.15
C GLU A 28 2.07 17.42 -9.50
N GLU A 29 2.02 16.78 -10.67
CA GLU A 29 0.84 16.08 -11.13
C GLU A 29 0.53 14.85 -10.25
N ALA A 30 1.57 14.08 -9.88
CA ALA A 30 1.41 12.94 -8.98
C ALA A 30 0.93 13.36 -7.59
N ALA A 31 1.49 14.42 -7.02
CA ALA A 31 1.09 14.95 -5.72
C ALA A 31 -0.35 15.46 -5.75
N ARG A 32 -0.74 16.17 -6.82
CA ARG A 32 -2.11 16.63 -7.05
C ARG A 32 -3.10 15.46 -7.13
N ARG A 33 -2.78 14.40 -7.88
CA ARG A 33 -3.62 13.18 -7.97
C ARG A 33 -3.77 12.46 -6.63
N ALA A 34 -2.70 12.47 -5.83
CA ALA A 34 -2.69 11.89 -4.49
C ALA A 34 -3.30 12.81 -3.42
N GLY A 35 -3.68 14.06 -3.75
CA GLY A 35 -4.20 15.01 -2.77
C GLY A 35 -3.20 15.39 -1.67
N ILE A 36 -1.89 15.37 -1.97
CA ILE A 36 -0.83 15.73 -1.02
C ILE A 36 0.03 16.90 -1.55
N GLY A 37 0.80 17.52 -0.66
CA GLY A 37 1.77 18.55 -1.06
C GLY A 37 2.96 17.96 -1.84
N VAL A 38 3.46 18.70 -2.83
CA VAL A 38 4.63 18.30 -3.66
C VAL A 38 5.88 18.05 -2.80
N ARG A 39 6.08 18.84 -1.74
CA ARG A 39 7.18 18.65 -0.78
C ARG A 39 7.05 17.33 -0.02
N THR A 40 5.83 16.89 0.28
CA THR A 40 5.56 15.59 0.90
C THR A 40 5.92 14.46 -0.06
N LEU A 41 5.47 14.53 -1.32
CA LEU A 41 5.84 13.52 -2.32
C LEU A 41 7.36 13.43 -2.52
N ARG A 42 8.05 14.58 -2.62
CA ARG A 42 9.52 14.64 -2.72
C ARG A 42 10.21 13.94 -1.56
N ARG A 43 9.72 14.14 -0.33
CA ARG A 43 10.28 13.51 0.88
C ARG A 43 10.07 12.00 0.88
N ILE A 44 8.91 11.54 0.43
CA ILE A 44 8.63 10.10 0.28
C ILE A 44 9.56 9.50 -0.79
N GLU A 45 9.69 10.12 -1.96
CA GLU A 45 10.53 9.57 -3.05
C GLU A 45 12.03 9.57 -2.75
N SER A 46 12.52 10.50 -1.92
CA SER A 46 13.96 10.63 -1.63
C SER A 46 14.40 9.88 -0.38
N ALA A 47 13.55 9.80 0.65
CA ALA A 47 13.93 9.25 1.96
C ALA A 47 12.94 8.20 2.49
N GLY A 48 11.87 7.90 1.76
CA GLY A 48 10.78 7.02 2.24
C GLY A 48 10.00 7.60 3.42
N GLN A 49 10.14 8.89 3.71
CA GLN A 49 9.57 9.52 4.91
C GLN A 49 8.25 10.24 4.59
N GLY A 50 7.23 9.94 5.39
CA GLY A 50 5.90 10.55 5.32
C GLY A 50 4.97 9.91 6.34
N THR A 51 3.68 10.24 6.28
CA THR A 51 2.66 9.49 7.02
C THR A 51 2.25 8.25 6.22
N ILE A 52 1.73 7.23 6.89
CA ILE A 52 1.14 6.05 6.23
C ILE A 52 0.00 6.50 5.29
N GLU A 53 -0.83 7.45 5.72
CA GLU A 53 -1.90 8.03 4.89
C GLU A 53 -1.35 8.64 3.59
N SER A 54 -0.27 9.43 3.65
CA SER A 54 0.34 10.01 2.45
C SER A 54 0.86 8.92 1.51
N LEU A 55 1.48 7.87 2.05
CA LEU A 55 1.96 6.74 1.26
C LEU A 55 0.80 6.01 0.57
N VAL A 56 -0.28 5.74 1.30
CA VAL A 56 -1.49 5.09 0.76
C VAL A 56 -2.09 5.92 -0.35
N ASN A 57 -2.25 7.24 -0.15
CA ASN A 57 -2.81 8.14 -1.15
C ASN A 57 -1.99 8.14 -2.45
N VAL A 58 -0.66 8.17 -2.34
CA VAL A 58 0.21 8.08 -3.52
C VAL A 58 0.13 6.71 -4.17
N ALA A 59 0.14 5.62 -3.40
CA ALA A 59 0.01 4.26 -3.95
C ALA A 59 -1.30 4.08 -4.73
N VAL A 60 -2.43 4.58 -4.22
CA VAL A 60 -3.72 4.58 -4.91
C VAL A 60 -3.66 5.42 -6.20
N ALA A 61 -3.07 6.62 -6.14
CA ALA A 61 -2.89 7.48 -7.32
C ALA A 61 -2.01 6.82 -8.40
N MET A 62 -1.13 5.89 -8.02
CA MET A 62 -0.25 5.12 -8.90
C MET A 62 -0.77 3.71 -9.24
N ARG A 63 -2.02 3.40 -8.89
CA ARG A 63 -2.68 2.09 -9.13
C ARG A 63 -1.95 0.92 -8.46
N CYS A 64 -1.57 1.08 -7.20
CA CYS A 64 -0.85 0.09 -6.38
C CYS A 64 -1.64 -0.33 -5.11
N GLU A 65 -2.90 0.05 -5.00
CA GLU A 65 -3.75 -0.17 -3.83
C GLU A 65 -3.97 -1.65 -3.50
N GLU A 66 -4.06 -2.52 -4.50
CA GLU A 66 -4.29 -3.95 -4.28
C GLU A 66 -3.15 -4.59 -3.48
N LYS A 67 -1.90 -4.19 -3.76
CA LYS A 67 -0.71 -4.74 -3.09
C LYS A 67 -0.53 -4.25 -1.66
N LEU A 68 -1.13 -3.11 -1.28
CA LEU A 68 -1.00 -2.58 0.08
C LEU A 68 -1.64 -3.50 1.12
N GLY A 69 -2.68 -4.26 0.75
CA GLY A 69 -3.29 -5.24 1.64
C GLY A 69 -2.38 -6.44 1.95
N ASP A 70 -1.39 -6.70 1.09
CA ASP A 70 -0.57 -7.91 1.13
C ASP A 70 0.78 -7.69 1.83
N ILE A 71 1.05 -6.49 2.36
CA ILE A 71 2.35 -6.15 2.97
C ILE A 71 2.64 -6.89 4.28
N PHE A 72 1.60 -7.44 4.92
CA PHE A 72 1.70 -8.24 6.14
C PHE A 72 0.97 -9.58 5.96
N PRO A 73 1.55 -10.54 5.20
CA PRO A 73 0.93 -11.83 5.00
C PRO A 73 0.86 -12.63 6.30
N LEU A 74 -0.16 -13.47 6.45
CA LEU A 74 -0.22 -14.45 7.54
C LEU A 74 0.98 -15.41 7.43
N PRO A 75 1.56 -15.86 8.56
CA PRO A 75 2.56 -16.90 8.55
C PRO A 75 2.05 -18.16 7.84
N PRO A 76 2.93 -18.92 7.16
CA PRO A 76 2.54 -20.18 6.56
C PRO A 76 1.97 -21.12 7.63
N ALA A 77 0.89 -21.81 7.29
CA ALA A 77 0.28 -22.81 8.16
C ALA A 77 1.32 -23.90 8.52
N ARG A 78 1.32 -24.34 9.77
CA ARG A 78 2.22 -25.39 10.26
C ARG A 78 1.59 -26.78 10.17
N SER A 79 0.28 -26.85 9.91
CA SER A 79 -0.49 -28.09 9.78
C SER A 79 -1.62 -27.94 8.76
N MET A 80 -2.19 -29.08 8.36
CA MET A 80 -3.35 -29.11 7.46
C MET A 80 -4.60 -28.47 8.09
N ASP A 81 -4.81 -28.69 9.40
CA ASP A 81 -5.93 -28.10 10.13
C ASP A 81 -5.81 -26.57 10.20
N GLU A 82 -4.61 -26.06 10.48
CA GLU A 82 -4.33 -24.62 10.46
C GLU A 82 -4.57 -24.03 9.06
N LEU A 83 -4.13 -24.73 8.01
CA LEU A 83 -4.35 -24.29 6.63
C LEU A 83 -5.86 -24.19 6.31
N MET A 84 -6.64 -25.20 6.69
CA MET A 84 -8.10 -25.18 6.51
C MET A 84 -8.78 -24.07 7.32
N GLN A 85 -8.29 -23.74 8.51
CA GLN A 85 -8.80 -22.61 9.30
C GLN A 85 -8.46 -21.26 8.66
N GLN A 86 -7.22 -21.06 8.21
CA GLN A 86 -6.80 -19.84 7.52
C GLN A 86 -7.61 -19.59 6.24
N GLN A 87 -7.87 -20.63 5.44
CA GLN A 87 -8.71 -20.49 4.24
C GLN A 87 -10.16 -20.08 4.57
N ARG A 88 -10.74 -20.65 5.64
CA ARG A 88 -12.08 -20.25 6.11
C ARG A 88 -12.11 -18.78 6.55
N GLN A 89 -11.15 -18.35 7.35
CA GLN A 89 -11.06 -16.95 7.81
C GLN A 89 -10.84 -15.98 6.64
N ALA A 90 -9.97 -16.31 5.68
CA ALA A 90 -9.74 -15.49 4.50
C ALA A 90 -10.99 -15.35 3.63
N ALA A 91 -11.79 -16.43 3.49
CA ALA A 91 -13.06 -16.39 2.78
C ALA A 91 -14.11 -15.50 3.49
N GLU A 92 -14.12 -15.48 4.82
CA GLU A 92 -15.01 -14.61 5.61
C GLU A 92 -14.64 -13.13 5.50
N LEU A 93 -13.34 -12.80 5.51
CA LEU A 93 -12.85 -11.43 5.35
C LEU A 93 -13.09 -10.87 3.93
N LYS A 94 -13.08 -11.74 2.91
CA LYS A 94 -13.40 -11.36 1.51
C LYS A 94 -14.89 -11.18 1.23
N ARG A 95 -15.79 -11.56 2.16
CA ARG A 95 -17.22 -11.29 2.00
C ARG A 95 -17.42 -9.76 1.96
N PRO A 96 -17.98 -9.21 0.87
CA PRO A 96 -17.99 -7.77 0.67
C PRO A 96 -18.77 -7.08 1.79
N GLN A 97 -18.13 -6.12 2.46
CA GLN A 97 -18.76 -5.17 3.38
C GLN A 97 -19.87 -4.31 2.72
N ARG A 98 -20.20 -4.54 1.44
CA ARG A 98 -21.30 -3.90 0.71
C ARG A 98 -22.66 -4.13 1.38
N ALA A 99 -22.85 -5.24 2.10
CA ALA A 99 -24.09 -5.48 2.84
C ALA A 99 -24.26 -4.58 4.08
N ARG A 100 -23.19 -3.92 4.57
CA ARG A 100 -23.23 -3.08 5.78
C ARG A 100 -23.40 -1.58 5.51
N ARG A 101 -23.47 -1.16 4.23
CA ARG A 101 -23.67 0.25 3.82
C ARG A 101 -25.11 0.58 3.37
N MET A 102 -26.06 -0.31 3.58
CA MET A 102 -27.49 -0.01 3.39
C MET A 102 -28.12 0.32 4.75
N THR A 103 -27.95 1.55 5.20
CA THR A 103 -28.90 2.20 6.11
C THR A 103 -29.55 3.37 5.38
N PRO A 104 -30.89 3.49 5.44
CA PRO A 104 -31.67 4.41 4.61
C PRO A 104 -31.51 5.85 5.10
N ARG A 105 -31.65 6.80 4.18
CA ARG A 105 -32.02 8.18 4.51
C ARG A 105 -33.24 8.57 3.69
#